data_AF-A0A193LHA9-F1
#
_entry.id   AF-A0A193LHA9-F1
#
_cell.length_a   1.000
_cell.length_b   1.000
_cell.length_c   1.000
_cell.angle_alpha   90.00
_cell.angle_beta   90.00
_cell.angle_gamma   90.00
#
_symmetry.space_group_name_H-M   'P 1'
#
loop_
_entity.id
_entity.type
_entity.pdbx_description
1 polymer ?
#
loop_
_entity_poly.entity_id
_entity_poly.type
_entity_poly.pdbx_seq_one_letter_code
_entity_poly.pdbx_strand_id
1 'polypeptide(L)'
;MRSLLVRIFLSFWLIIGITISIAALAGYYYAERMRDTIENFSDSDTVLEAGDVLAHEGREGLLRWLEGRPKRGGVILYIVDDKGRDLLQRHVPRHLQHMLQRDRMPDTDSRSAANTPGNVRPARHLPQLVAPDGNILTLIAWPSRSPYKGWLQEQGIPAFLIIALLSSAAVSFLLARTQSQPVQRLRKATRAIADGDLSTRVAGSLNQRKDELGLLANDFDRMAEKLEQAAAQQTELSSNISHELRSPLARLRVALELARRQAGELPEFERIDHETERLDQLIGQILSYARLDAADAERALPESLAELLAEVVENVNYECRADGGNGVQVEFHGSVTATIPVFRDALMSAVENVLRNAVAHSPTGGTVKVQLDEKDNGYQITVDDEGAGVAEQEIDNLFKPFYRTRDAQQQSRNGSGLGLAIAARAIELHHGSIRALNTEGAGLRIVLWLPDPART
;
A
#
# COMPACT_ATOMS: atom_id res chain seq x y z
N MET A 1 -9.27 18.69 -13.20
CA MET A 1 -9.83 17.41 -13.67
C MET A 1 -10.05 16.53 -12.46
N ARG A 2 -11.32 16.30 -12.09
CA ARG A 2 -11.69 15.83 -10.75
C ARG A 2 -11.68 14.31 -10.58
N SER A 3 -11.64 13.54 -11.67
CA SER A 3 -11.74 12.09 -11.59
C SER A 3 -10.46 11.33 -11.85
N LEU A 4 -10.12 10.41 -10.96
CA LEU A 4 -9.03 9.44 -11.07
C LEU A 4 -9.19 8.59 -12.33
N LEU A 5 -10.42 8.20 -12.66
CA LEU A 5 -10.75 7.49 -13.91
C LEU A 5 -10.41 8.35 -15.13
N VAL A 6 -10.78 9.64 -15.10
CA VAL A 6 -10.48 10.58 -16.20
C VAL A 6 -8.97 10.80 -16.34
N ARG A 7 -8.21 10.83 -15.25
CA ARG A 7 -6.74 10.91 -15.31
C ARG A 7 -6.12 9.67 -15.93
N ILE A 8 -6.53 8.47 -15.51
CA ILE A 8 -6.05 7.20 -16.10
C ILE A 8 -6.39 7.18 -17.60
N PHE A 9 -7.64 7.52 -17.93
CA PHE A 9 -8.13 7.57 -19.30
C PHE A 9 -7.33 8.55 -20.16
N LEU A 10 -7.15 9.80 -19.70
CA LEU A 10 -6.37 10.81 -20.43
C LEU A 10 -4.90 10.45 -20.53
N SER A 11 -4.29 9.85 -19.51
CA SER A 11 -2.92 9.36 -19.57
C SER A 11 -2.76 8.27 -20.62
N PHE A 12 -3.72 7.35 -20.73
CA PHE A 12 -3.73 6.31 -21.75
C PHE A 12 -3.86 6.91 -23.16
N TRP A 13 -4.79 7.83 -23.36
CA TRP A 13 -4.96 8.53 -24.64
C TRP A 13 -3.77 9.42 -24.99
N LEU A 14 -3.10 10.01 -23.99
CA LEU A 14 -1.87 10.77 -24.19
C LEU A 14 -0.75 9.86 -24.68
N ILE A 15 -0.57 8.66 -24.11
CA ILE A 15 0.41 7.68 -24.60
C ILE A 15 0.11 7.32 -26.05
N ILE A 16 -1.15 6.98 -26.37
CA ILE A 16 -1.55 6.64 -27.74
C ILE A 16 -1.32 7.81 -28.69
N GLY A 17 -1.67 9.03 -28.30
CA GLY A 17 -1.46 10.22 -29.11
C GLY A 17 0.02 10.49 -29.36
N ILE A 18 0.87 10.34 -28.33
CA ILE A 18 2.32 10.49 -28.44
C ILE A 18 2.91 9.42 -29.37
N THR A 19 2.53 8.14 -29.21
CA THR A 19 3.05 7.06 -30.05
C THR A 19 2.62 7.20 -31.50
N ILE A 20 1.36 7.56 -31.78
CA ILE A 20 0.88 7.84 -33.14
C ILE A 20 1.60 9.06 -33.73
N SER A 21 1.77 10.14 -32.97
CA SER A 21 2.44 11.36 -33.46
C SER A 21 3.91 11.10 -33.79
N ILE A 22 4.61 10.36 -32.94
CA ILE A 22 6.01 9.97 -33.19
C ILE A 22 6.11 9.05 -34.42
N ALA A 23 5.18 8.08 -34.56
CA ALA A 23 5.14 7.21 -35.74
C ALA A 23 4.90 8.03 -37.03
N ALA A 24 3.96 8.97 -36.99
CA ALA A 24 3.64 9.84 -38.12
C ALA A 24 4.81 10.77 -38.49
N LEU A 25 5.46 11.38 -37.49
CA LEU A 25 6.61 12.26 -37.71
C LEU A 25 7.81 11.49 -38.27
N ALA A 26 8.09 10.30 -37.75
CA ALA A 26 9.13 9.43 -38.26
C ALA A 26 8.84 9.01 -39.72
N GLY A 27 7.59 8.67 -40.02
CA GLY A 27 7.15 8.37 -41.39
C GLY A 27 7.30 9.57 -42.34
N TYR A 28 6.92 10.77 -41.89
CA TYR A 28 7.08 12.01 -42.65
C TYR A 28 8.55 12.33 -42.95
N TYR A 29 9.42 12.30 -41.93
CA TYR A 29 10.84 12.59 -42.10
C TYR A 29 11.53 11.58 -43.04
N TYR A 30 11.12 10.30 -42.96
CA TYR A 30 11.60 9.27 -43.88
C TYR A 30 11.13 9.52 -45.32
N ALA A 31 9.84 9.88 -45.50
CA ALA A 31 9.28 10.17 -46.81
C ALA A 31 9.95 11.39 -47.47
N GLU A 32 10.20 12.45 -46.69
CA GLU A 32 10.85 13.67 -47.19
C GLU A 32 12.32 13.41 -47.55
N ARG A 33 13.08 12.71 -46.69
CA ARG A 33 14.46 12.31 -47.02
C ARG A 33 14.53 11.45 -48.28
N MET A 34 13.53 10.60 -48.51
CA MET A 34 13.44 9.80 -49.74
C MET A 34 13.12 10.68 -50.96
N ARG A 35 12.21 11.66 -50.83
CA ARG A 35 11.90 12.62 -51.89
C ARG A 35 13.15 13.42 -52.27
N ASP A 36 13.86 13.98 -51.29
CA ASP A 36 15.13 14.71 -51.53
C ASP A 36 16.16 13.83 -52.24
N THR A 37 16.24 12.54 -51.88
CA THR A 37 17.18 11.60 -52.52
C THR A 37 16.80 11.35 -53.99
N ILE A 38 15.51 11.31 -54.33
CA ILE A 38 15.03 11.12 -55.70
C ILE A 38 15.18 12.40 -56.52
N GLU A 39 14.81 13.55 -55.96
CA GLU A 39 14.91 14.86 -56.62
C GLU A 39 16.37 15.25 -56.86
N ASN A 40 17.25 15.15 -55.86
CA ASN A 40 18.68 15.42 -56.03
C ASN A 40 19.39 14.40 -56.95
N PHE A 41 18.89 13.17 -57.08
CA PHE A 41 19.43 12.22 -58.05
C PHE A 41 18.97 12.51 -59.49
N SER A 42 17.79 13.12 -59.64
CA SER A 42 17.28 13.62 -60.92
C SER A 42 17.90 14.96 -61.33
N ASP A 43 18.82 15.49 -60.53
CA ASP A 43 19.47 16.77 -60.75
C ASP A 43 20.39 16.74 -61.98
N SER A 44 20.59 17.93 -62.54
CA SER A 44 20.99 18.17 -63.94
C SER A 44 22.24 17.40 -64.39
N ASP A 45 23.21 17.13 -63.51
CA ASP A 45 24.48 16.50 -63.88
C ASP A 45 24.33 15.09 -64.44
N THR A 46 23.45 14.25 -63.88
CA THR A 46 23.23 12.88 -64.41
C THR A 46 22.56 12.90 -65.78
N VAL A 47 21.63 13.85 -65.96
CA VAL A 47 20.91 14.03 -67.23
C VAL A 47 21.84 14.61 -68.30
N LEU A 48 22.68 15.57 -67.92
CA LEU A 48 23.68 16.19 -68.78
C LEU A 48 24.76 15.19 -69.18
N GLU A 49 25.28 14.38 -68.25
CA GLU A 49 26.23 13.30 -68.51
C GLU A 49 25.64 12.25 -69.46
N ALA A 50 24.41 11.81 -69.22
CA ALA A 50 23.71 10.89 -70.11
C ALA A 50 23.46 11.49 -71.51
N GLY A 51 23.15 12.78 -71.57
CA GLY A 51 23.00 13.51 -72.83
C GLY A 51 24.32 13.62 -73.60
N ASP A 52 25.42 13.88 -72.90
CA ASP A 52 26.76 14.00 -73.50
C ASP A 52 27.26 12.66 -74.06
N VAL A 53 27.09 11.57 -73.29
CA VAL A 53 27.40 10.20 -73.74
C VAL A 53 26.55 9.83 -74.96
N LEU A 54 25.26 10.19 -74.97
CA LEU A 54 24.38 9.92 -76.10
C LEU A 54 24.79 10.71 -77.36
N ALA A 55 25.33 11.92 -77.20
CA ALA A 55 25.80 12.74 -78.31
C ALA A 55 27.11 12.21 -78.92
N HIS A 56 28.05 11.74 -78.08
CA HIS A 56 29.39 11.34 -78.52
C HIS A 56 29.52 9.85 -78.87
N GLU A 57 28.88 8.96 -78.10
CA GLU A 57 29.00 7.50 -78.27
C GLU A 57 27.71 6.84 -78.76
N GLY A 58 26.63 7.61 -78.94
CA GLY A 58 25.34 7.09 -79.39
C GLY A 58 24.68 6.15 -78.39
N ARG A 59 23.71 5.37 -78.89
CA ARG A 59 22.86 4.51 -78.06
C ARG A 59 23.62 3.38 -77.36
N GLU A 60 24.64 2.81 -78.00
CA GLU A 60 25.45 1.73 -77.43
C GLU A 60 26.36 2.26 -76.30
N GLY A 61 26.91 3.46 -76.44
CA GLY A 61 27.64 4.14 -75.36
C GLY A 61 26.76 4.42 -74.15
N LEU A 62 25.53 4.90 -74.38
CA LEU A 62 24.55 5.14 -73.32
C LEU A 62 24.18 3.84 -72.58
N LEU A 63 24.09 2.71 -73.29
CA LEU A 63 23.83 1.41 -72.69
C LEU A 63 25.00 0.96 -71.80
N ARG A 64 26.25 1.08 -72.27
CA ARG A 64 27.44 0.77 -71.45
C ARG A 64 27.56 1.68 -70.23
N TRP A 65 27.25 2.97 -70.38
CA TRP A 65 27.23 3.92 -69.27
C TRP A 65 26.18 3.53 -68.21
N LEU A 66 24.99 3.10 -68.65
CA LEU A 66 23.93 2.64 -67.78
C LEU A 66 24.25 1.31 -67.07
N GLU A 67 24.96 0.39 -67.74
CA GLU A 67 25.45 -0.87 -67.14
C GLU A 67 26.59 -0.66 -66.15
N GLY A 68 27.51 0.26 -66.44
CA GLY A 68 28.67 0.57 -65.61
C GLY A 68 28.34 1.34 -64.33
N ARG A 69 27.12 1.90 -64.23
CA ARG A 69 26.72 2.68 -63.04
C ARG A 69 26.41 1.77 -61.86
N PRO A 70 27.09 1.92 -60.71
CA PRO A 70 26.77 1.14 -59.53
C PRO A 70 25.37 1.52 -59.00
N LYS A 71 24.63 0.55 -58.48
CA LYS A 71 23.37 0.75 -57.72
C LYS A 71 23.62 1.44 -56.35
N ARG A 72 24.60 2.33 -56.26
CA ARG A 72 24.97 3.05 -55.04
C ARG A 72 23.98 4.18 -54.82
N GLY A 73 23.47 4.30 -53.60
CA GLY A 73 22.47 5.31 -53.21
C GLY A 73 21.02 4.80 -53.16
N GLY A 74 20.77 3.52 -53.46
CA GLY A 74 19.43 2.94 -53.31
C GLY A 74 18.42 3.39 -54.37
N VAL A 75 18.87 4.03 -55.45
CA VAL A 75 18.07 4.45 -56.62
C VAL A 75 18.50 3.64 -57.84
N ILE A 76 17.52 3.20 -58.64
CA ILE A 76 17.67 2.53 -59.93
C ILE A 76 17.30 3.55 -61.01
N LEU A 77 18.22 3.79 -61.94
CA LEU A 77 17.97 4.58 -63.13
C LEU A 77 17.37 3.70 -64.23
N TYR A 78 16.23 4.09 -64.78
CA TYR A 78 15.60 3.52 -65.97
C TYR A 78 15.72 4.52 -67.12
N ILE A 79 16.03 4.02 -68.31
CA ILE A 79 16.01 4.85 -69.52
C ILE A 79 15.06 4.18 -70.49
N VAL A 80 13.95 4.86 -70.78
CA VAL A 80 12.79 4.24 -71.42
C VAL A 80 12.57 4.83 -72.81
N ASP A 81 12.33 3.96 -73.80
CA ASP A 81 12.00 4.35 -75.17
C ASP A 81 10.56 4.90 -75.32
N ASP A 82 10.26 5.44 -76.50
CA ASP A 82 8.94 5.90 -76.94
C ASP A 82 7.84 4.84 -76.81
N LYS A 83 8.21 3.55 -76.77
CA LYS A 83 7.32 2.40 -76.58
C LYS A 83 7.20 1.96 -75.13
N GLY A 84 7.84 2.66 -74.18
CA GLY A 84 7.74 2.36 -72.76
C GLY A 84 8.65 1.20 -72.30
N ARG A 85 9.66 0.83 -73.09
CA ARG A 85 10.60 -0.26 -72.78
C ARG A 85 11.94 0.31 -72.32
N ASP A 86 12.47 -0.26 -71.23
CA ASP A 86 13.80 0.11 -70.71
C ASP A 86 14.92 -0.35 -71.66
N LEU A 87 15.97 0.46 -71.80
CA LEU A 87 17.13 0.17 -72.65
C LEU A 87 17.86 -1.12 -72.26
N LEU A 88 17.88 -1.47 -70.97
CA LEU A 88 18.44 -2.74 -70.46
C LEU A 88 17.42 -3.89 -70.45
N GLN A 89 16.25 -3.70 -71.07
CA GLN A 89 15.15 -4.67 -71.09
C GLN A 89 14.68 -5.13 -69.69
N ARG A 90 14.88 -4.30 -68.67
CA ARG A 90 14.40 -4.59 -67.31
C ARG A 90 12.89 -4.37 -67.23
N HIS A 91 12.24 -5.09 -66.32
CA HIS A 91 10.82 -4.88 -66.06
C HIS A 91 10.59 -3.52 -65.41
N VAL A 92 9.97 -2.58 -66.15
CA VAL A 92 9.56 -1.27 -65.63
C VAL A 92 8.29 -1.45 -64.79
N PRO A 93 8.30 -1.10 -63.49
CA PRO A 93 7.14 -1.19 -62.63
C PRO A 93 5.87 -0.50 -63.18
N ARG A 94 4.69 -1.10 -62.96
CA ARG A 94 3.40 -0.62 -63.50
C ARG A 94 3.10 0.86 -63.17
N HIS A 95 3.45 1.33 -61.98
CA HIS A 95 3.21 2.73 -61.60
C HIS A 95 4.08 3.72 -62.39
N LEU A 96 5.31 3.33 -62.78
CA LEU A 96 6.16 4.15 -63.66
C LEU A 96 5.61 4.23 -65.08
N GLN A 97 4.96 3.15 -65.55
CA GLN A 97 4.28 3.17 -66.86
C GLN A 97 3.13 4.19 -66.87
N HIS A 98 2.38 4.33 -65.77
CA HIS A 98 1.35 5.35 -65.64
C HIS A 98 1.92 6.78 -65.59
N MET A 99 3.09 6.98 -64.96
CA MET A 99 3.77 8.29 -64.98
C MET A 99 4.20 8.67 -66.41
N LEU A 100 4.79 7.72 -67.14
CA LEU A 100 5.17 7.90 -68.56
C LEU A 100 3.99 8.23 -69.46
N GLN A 101 2.79 7.71 -69.20
CA GLN A 101 1.59 8.03 -69.97
C GLN A 101 1.08 9.46 -69.71
N ARG A 102 1.24 9.98 -68.49
CA ARG A 102 0.83 11.35 -68.15
C ARG A 102 1.74 12.41 -68.75
N ASP A 103 3.03 12.14 -68.85
CA ASP A 103 4.03 13.10 -69.36
C ASP A 103 4.15 13.10 -70.90
N ARG A 104 3.40 12.23 -71.60
CA ARG A 104 3.33 12.17 -73.07
C ARG A 104 2.41 13.23 -73.70
N MET A 105 1.77 14.09 -72.91
CA MET A 105 1.04 15.24 -73.46
C MET A 105 2.05 16.30 -73.94
N PRO A 106 1.99 16.74 -75.21
CA PRO A 106 2.90 17.77 -75.70
C PRO A 106 2.56 19.10 -75.04
N ASP A 107 3.52 19.68 -74.33
CA ASP A 107 3.45 21.07 -73.86
C ASP A 107 4.15 21.98 -74.87
N THR A 108 3.51 23.09 -75.22
CA THR A 108 3.89 23.94 -76.37
C THR A 108 4.91 25.03 -76.00
N ASP A 109 5.31 25.11 -74.72
CA ASP A 109 6.19 26.15 -74.20
C ASP A 109 7.37 25.54 -73.42
N SER A 110 8.44 25.18 -74.11
CA SER A 110 9.74 24.88 -73.48
C SER A 110 10.74 25.97 -73.83
N ARG A 111 10.91 26.95 -72.92
CA ARG A 111 12.00 27.94 -72.98
C ARG A 111 13.32 27.22 -72.75
N SER A 112 14.18 27.19 -73.77
CA SER A 112 15.54 26.67 -73.71
C SER A 112 16.34 27.32 -72.58
N ALA A 113 16.80 26.52 -71.62
CA ALA A 113 17.84 26.94 -70.67
C ALA A 113 19.18 27.02 -71.42
N ALA A 114 19.86 28.17 -71.33
CA ALA A 114 20.95 28.60 -72.21
C ALA A 114 22.27 27.77 -72.16
N ASN A 115 22.32 26.65 -71.43
CA ASN A 115 23.52 25.79 -71.27
C ASN A 115 23.23 24.28 -71.41
N THR A 116 22.13 23.91 -72.07
CA THR A 116 21.73 22.50 -72.19
C THR A 116 22.15 21.95 -73.56
N PRO A 117 22.76 20.75 -73.67
CA PRO A 117 23.04 20.10 -74.95
C PRO A 117 21.78 20.04 -75.83
N GLY A 118 21.91 20.24 -77.14
CA GLY A 118 20.75 20.32 -78.05
C GLY A 118 19.90 19.05 -78.11
N ASN A 119 20.43 17.92 -77.61
CA ASN A 119 19.77 16.63 -77.50
C ASN A 119 19.12 16.39 -76.12
N VAL A 120 19.10 17.36 -75.21
CA VAL A 120 18.44 17.25 -73.90
C VAL A 120 17.25 18.21 -73.86
N ARG A 121 16.05 17.67 -73.63
CA ARG A 121 14.82 18.45 -73.43
C ARG A 121 14.50 18.50 -71.93
N PRO A 122 14.58 19.69 -71.28
CA PRO A 122 14.11 19.84 -69.92
C PRO A 122 12.58 19.76 -69.94
N ALA A 123 12.01 18.59 -69.63
CA ALA A 123 10.58 18.50 -69.38
C ALA A 123 10.27 18.93 -67.94
N ARG A 124 9.03 19.35 -67.70
CA ARG A 124 8.56 19.83 -66.39
C ARG A 124 8.58 18.75 -65.30
N HIS A 125 8.56 17.46 -65.67
CA HIS A 125 8.44 16.34 -64.74
C HIS A 125 9.43 15.18 -64.96
N LEU A 126 9.78 14.81 -66.20
CA LEU A 126 10.81 13.80 -66.47
C LEU A 126 11.78 14.24 -67.57
N PRO A 127 13.09 14.32 -67.31
CA PRO A 127 14.07 14.72 -68.32
C PRO A 127 14.07 13.76 -69.53
N GLN A 128 14.13 14.34 -70.73
CA GLN A 128 14.09 13.60 -72.00
C GLN A 128 15.38 13.84 -72.80
N LEU A 129 15.91 12.78 -73.39
CA LEU A 129 17.05 12.79 -74.30
C LEU A 129 16.56 12.48 -75.72
N VAL A 130 17.04 13.22 -76.72
CA VAL A 130 16.73 13.00 -78.13
C VAL A 130 17.92 12.31 -78.77
N ALA A 131 17.77 11.05 -79.14
CA ALA A 131 18.83 10.33 -79.82
C ALA A 131 19.05 10.87 -81.25
N PRO A 132 20.24 10.67 -81.86
CA PRO A 132 20.55 11.16 -83.21
C PRO A 132 19.59 10.64 -84.31
N ASP A 133 18.90 9.53 -84.04
CA ASP A 133 17.87 8.92 -84.90
C ASP A 133 16.47 9.56 -84.73
N GLY A 134 16.34 10.58 -83.86
CA GLY A 134 15.09 11.27 -83.56
C GLY A 134 14.26 10.60 -82.46
N ASN A 135 14.70 9.47 -81.89
CA ASN A 135 13.97 8.78 -80.82
C ASN A 135 14.08 9.53 -79.48
N ILE A 136 12.96 9.61 -78.76
CA ILE A 136 12.92 10.22 -77.42
C ILE A 136 13.14 9.14 -76.37
N LEU A 137 14.13 9.37 -75.51
CA LEU A 137 14.47 8.52 -74.36
C LEU A 137 14.16 9.28 -73.07
N THR A 138 13.32 8.72 -72.22
CA THR A 138 12.95 9.33 -70.92
C THR A 138 13.79 8.74 -69.79
N LEU A 139 14.44 9.60 -69.02
CA LEU A 139 15.24 9.19 -67.85
C LEU A 139 14.35 9.17 -66.60
N ILE A 140 14.34 8.05 -65.87
CA ILE A 140 13.55 7.89 -64.64
C ILE A 140 14.44 7.34 -63.53
N ALA A 141 14.62 8.14 -62.48
CA ALA A 141 15.23 7.69 -61.24
C ALA A 141 14.16 7.12 -60.31
N TRP A 142 14.33 5.87 -59.84
CA TRP A 142 13.35 5.24 -58.94
C TRP A 142 14.02 4.48 -57.78
N PRO A 143 13.55 4.60 -56.53
CA PRO A 143 14.14 3.88 -55.41
C PRO A 143 14.06 2.35 -55.58
N SER A 144 15.19 1.67 -55.36
CA SER A 144 15.37 0.22 -55.48
C SER A 144 14.58 -0.58 -54.42
N ARG A 145 14.18 0.07 -53.32
CA ARG A 145 13.39 -0.53 -52.24
C ARG A 145 12.08 0.25 -52.11
N SER A 146 10.97 -0.46 -51.89
CA SER A 146 9.69 0.20 -51.59
C SER A 146 9.87 1.09 -50.35
N PRO A 147 9.40 2.35 -50.38
CA PRO A 147 9.56 3.28 -49.26
C PRO A 147 9.01 2.69 -47.95
N TYR A 148 7.94 1.90 -48.02
CA TYR A 148 7.35 1.23 -46.86
C TYR A 148 8.20 0.06 -46.33
N LYS A 149 8.85 -0.72 -47.21
CA LYS A 149 9.71 -1.85 -46.78
C LYS A 149 11.06 -1.38 -46.23
N GLY A 150 11.62 -0.28 -46.75
CA GLY A 150 12.88 0.29 -46.27
C GLY A 150 12.80 0.81 -44.84
N TRP A 151 11.70 1.50 -44.51
CA TRP A 151 11.42 1.97 -43.14
C TRP A 151 11.27 0.82 -42.13
N LEU A 152 10.66 -0.30 -42.56
CA LEU A 152 10.48 -1.47 -41.70
C LEU A 152 11.78 -2.27 -41.44
N GLN A 153 12.85 -2.06 -42.22
CA GLN A 153 14.05 -2.89 -42.17
C GLN A 153 15.32 -2.13 -41.76
N GLU A 154 15.35 -0.81 -41.94
CA GLU A 154 16.37 0.09 -41.38
C GLU A 154 16.03 0.44 -39.91
N GLN A 155 17.00 0.91 -39.12
CA GLN A 155 16.97 1.05 -37.64
C GLN A 155 15.81 1.88 -37.00
N GLY A 156 14.80 2.30 -37.76
CA GLY A 156 13.65 3.08 -37.30
C GLY A 156 12.65 2.31 -36.43
N ILE A 157 12.31 1.05 -36.76
CA ILE A 157 11.40 0.23 -35.92
C ILE A 157 11.94 0.08 -34.48
N PRO A 158 13.19 -0.39 -34.23
CA PRO A 158 13.64 -0.61 -32.87
C PRO A 158 13.70 0.70 -32.07
N ALA A 159 14.13 1.81 -32.68
CA ALA A 159 14.13 3.12 -32.02
C ALA A 159 12.70 3.57 -31.65
N PHE A 160 11.74 3.39 -32.56
CA PHE A 160 10.33 3.68 -32.29
C PHE A 160 9.78 2.83 -31.14
N LEU A 161 10.04 1.51 -31.15
CA LEU A 161 9.60 0.60 -30.09
C LEU A 161 10.21 0.98 -28.73
N ILE A 162 11.48 1.36 -28.70
CA ILE A 162 12.16 1.80 -27.46
C ILE A 162 11.50 3.09 -26.94
N ILE A 163 11.24 4.07 -27.79
CA ILE A 163 10.60 5.33 -27.38
C ILE A 163 9.16 5.09 -26.89
N ALA A 164 8.41 4.23 -27.58
CA ALA A 164 7.08 3.83 -27.15
C ALA A 164 7.10 3.11 -25.78
N LEU A 165 8.08 2.21 -25.58
CA LEU A 165 8.27 1.51 -24.32
C LEU A 165 8.65 2.46 -23.18
N LEU A 166 9.61 3.36 -23.41
CA LEU A 166 10.06 4.33 -22.41
C LEU A 166 8.96 5.32 -22.02
N SER A 167 8.18 5.81 -23.00
CA SER A 167 7.06 6.72 -22.71
C SER A 167 5.94 6.01 -21.95
N SER A 168 5.60 4.77 -22.32
CA SER A 168 4.67 3.93 -21.57
C SER A 168 5.16 3.65 -20.15
N ALA A 169 6.43 3.29 -19.97
CA ALA A 169 7.04 3.05 -18.66
C ALA A 169 7.02 4.31 -17.78
N ALA A 170 7.35 5.48 -18.33
CA ALA A 170 7.35 6.75 -17.60
C ALA A 170 5.94 7.12 -17.10
N VAL A 171 4.92 7.01 -17.95
CA VAL A 171 3.53 7.30 -17.57
C VAL A 171 3.01 6.26 -16.58
N SER A 172 3.28 4.97 -16.82
CA SER A 172 2.92 3.89 -15.89
C SER A 172 3.53 4.11 -14.51
N PHE A 173 4.82 4.49 -14.44
CA PHE A 173 5.50 4.81 -13.20
C PHE A 173 4.88 6.02 -12.49
N LEU A 174 4.54 7.08 -13.24
CA LEU A 174 3.89 8.28 -12.68
C LEU A 174 2.51 7.94 -12.10
N LEU A 175 1.71 7.15 -12.82
CA LEU A 175 0.41 6.67 -12.33
C LEU A 175 0.56 5.79 -11.09
N ALA A 176 1.48 4.83 -11.12
CA ALA A 176 1.77 3.97 -9.98
C ALA A 176 2.15 4.78 -8.74
N ARG A 177 3.03 5.78 -8.87
CA ARG A 177 3.46 6.61 -7.76
C ARG A 177 2.35 7.52 -7.23
N THR A 178 1.59 8.18 -8.11
CA THR A 178 0.57 9.16 -7.73
C THR A 178 -0.70 8.53 -7.14
N GLN A 179 -0.98 7.26 -7.46
CA GLN A 179 -2.16 6.54 -6.98
C GLN A 179 -1.86 5.54 -5.86
N SER A 180 -0.77 4.76 -5.96
CA SER A 180 -0.49 3.69 -4.99
C SER A 180 -0.02 4.26 -3.64
N GLN A 181 0.74 5.35 -3.64
CA GLN A 181 1.25 5.94 -2.39
C GLN A 181 0.11 6.41 -1.44
N PRO A 182 -0.90 7.17 -1.88
CA PRO A 182 -2.04 7.53 -1.04
C PRO A 182 -2.80 6.33 -0.48
N VAL A 183 -3.03 5.30 -1.30
CA VAL A 183 -3.74 4.08 -0.87
C VAL A 183 -2.94 3.35 0.22
N GLN A 184 -1.62 3.26 0.07
CA GLN A 184 -0.78 2.68 1.11
C GLN A 184 -0.80 3.49 2.41
N ARG A 185 -0.90 4.82 2.35
CA ARG A 185 -1.04 5.68 3.53
C ARG A 185 -2.37 5.45 4.23
N LEU A 186 -3.48 5.44 3.49
CA LEU A 186 -4.80 5.08 4.02
C LEU A 186 -4.78 3.69 4.67
N ARG A 187 -4.14 2.71 4.03
CA ARG A 187 -3.99 1.36 4.59
C ARG A 187 -3.21 1.37 5.92
N LYS A 188 -2.12 2.13 6.01
CA LYS A 188 -1.35 2.26 7.26
C LYS A 188 -2.18 2.93 8.35
N ALA A 189 -2.88 4.01 8.02
CA ALA A 189 -3.73 4.72 8.98
C ALA A 189 -4.91 3.85 9.46
N THR A 190 -5.50 3.06 8.57
CA THR A 190 -6.57 2.12 8.94
C THR A 190 -6.06 1.04 9.89
N ARG A 191 -4.82 0.57 9.70
CA ARG A 191 -4.18 -0.35 10.66
C ARG A 191 -3.91 0.31 12.00
N ALA A 192 -3.39 1.54 12.01
CA ALA A 192 -3.18 2.28 13.26
C ALA A 192 -4.49 2.44 14.06
N ILE A 193 -5.61 2.79 13.41
CA ILE A 193 -6.94 2.83 14.06
C ILE A 193 -7.35 1.44 14.57
N ALA A 194 -7.12 0.37 13.79
CA ALA A 194 -7.44 -0.98 14.21
C ALA A 194 -6.59 -1.47 15.40
N ASP A 195 -5.37 -0.95 15.51
CA ASP A 195 -4.42 -1.23 16.60
C ASP A 195 -4.67 -0.32 17.83
N GLY A 196 -5.67 0.58 17.80
CA GLY A 196 -6.10 1.41 18.93
C GLY A 196 -5.83 2.92 18.80
N ASP A 197 -4.97 3.36 17.88
CA ASP A 197 -4.66 4.78 17.71
C ASP A 197 -5.78 5.53 16.95
N LEU A 198 -6.80 5.94 17.69
CA LEU A 198 -7.94 6.73 17.18
C LEU A 198 -7.57 8.18 16.85
N SER A 199 -6.39 8.67 17.26
CA SER A 199 -5.92 10.03 16.98
C SER A 199 -5.34 10.19 15.57
N THR A 200 -5.07 9.06 14.89
CA THR A 200 -4.51 9.05 13.54
C THR A 200 -5.41 9.81 12.55
N ARG A 201 -4.80 10.68 11.74
CA ARG A 201 -5.45 11.45 10.67
C ARG A 201 -4.64 11.38 9.38
N VAL A 202 -5.34 11.33 8.25
CA VAL A 202 -4.74 11.16 6.91
C VAL A 202 -4.85 12.44 6.10
N ALA A 203 -5.87 13.27 6.34
CA ALA A 203 -6.12 14.46 5.56
C ALA A 203 -4.97 15.46 5.64
N GLY A 204 -4.22 15.57 6.74
CA GLY A 204 -3.03 16.44 6.80
C GLY A 204 -2.02 16.21 5.65
N SER A 205 -1.88 14.96 5.19
CA SER A 205 -0.96 14.57 4.11
C SER A 205 -1.59 14.54 2.70
N LEU A 206 -2.93 14.57 2.62
CA LEU A 206 -3.71 14.42 1.38
C LEU A 206 -4.67 15.61 1.11
N ASN A 207 -4.78 16.59 2.02
CA ASN A 207 -5.81 17.64 2.06
C ASN A 207 -5.82 18.58 0.86
N GLN A 208 -4.66 18.71 0.19
CA GLN A 208 -4.56 19.55 -1.00
C GLN A 208 -5.12 18.86 -2.26
N ARG A 209 -5.42 17.56 -2.18
CA ARG A 209 -6.00 16.82 -3.30
C ARG A 209 -7.51 17.08 -3.36
N LYS A 210 -7.96 17.57 -4.51
CA LYS A 210 -9.38 17.78 -4.84
C LYS A 210 -9.95 16.67 -5.71
N ASP A 211 -9.40 15.46 -5.61
CA ASP A 211 -9.84 14.26 -6.32
C ASP A 211 -10.53 13.26 -5.37
N GLU A 212 -11.01 12.14 -5.89
CA GLU A 212 -11.78 11.16 -5.10
C GLU A 212 -10.98 10.58 -3.93
N LEU A 213 -9.65 10.50 -4.05
CA LEU A 213 -8.79 10.06 -2.95
C LEU A 213 -8.71 11.10 -1.83
N GLY A 214 -8.80 12.40 -2.16
CA GLY A 214 -8.91 13.46 -1.16
C GLY A 214 -10.26 13.42 -0.43
N LEU A 215 -11.36 13.17 -1.15
CA LEU A 215 -12.68 12.97 -0.53
C LEU A 215 -12.67 11.74 0.41
N LEU A 216 -12.11 10.63 -0.05
CA LEU A 216 -11.98 9.42 0.78
C LEU A 216 -11.13 9.66 2.03
N ALA A 217 -10.06 10.46 1.93
CA ALA A 217 -9.26 10.84 3.10
C ALA A 217 -10.05 11.68 4.11
N ASN A 218 -10.91 12.59 3.65
CA ASN A 218 -11.79 13.37 4.53
C ASN A 218 -12.87 12.49 5.18
N ASP A 219 -13.47 11.58 4.42
CA ASP A 219 -14.45 10.63 4.96
C ASP A 219 -13.81 9.71 6.01
N PHE A 220 -12.57 9.26 5.76
CA PHE A 220 -11.78 8.51 6.74
C PHE A 220 -11.55 9.32 8.02
N ASP A 221 -11.08 10.57 7.91
CA ASP A 221 -10.81 11.41 9.09
C ASP A 221 -12.10 11.69 9.90
N ARG A 222 -13.23 11.86 9.22
CA ARG A 222 -14.54 12.01 9.88
C ARG A 222 -14.99 10.73 10.59
N MET A 223 -14.69 9.56 10.03
CA MET A 223 -14.93 8.27 10.69
C MET A 223 -14.03 8.12 11.93
N ALA A 224 -12.75 8.47 11.82
CA ALA A 224 -11.79 8.44 12.92
C ALA A 224 -12.24 9.36 14.07
N GLU A 225 -12.65 10.59 13.76
CA GLU A 225 -13.18 11.54 14.73
C GLU A 225 -14.42 11.02 15.45
N LYS A 226 -15.35 10.37 14.73
CA LYS A 226 -16.53 9.77 15.34
C LYS A 226 -16.18 8.60 16.26
N LEU A 227 -15.20 7.78 15.90
CA LEU A 227 -14.74 6.68 16.74
C LEU A 227 -14.09 7.21 18.02
N GLU A 228 -13.21 8.20 17.91
CA GLU A 228 -12.58 8.86 19.05
C GLU A 228 -13.62 9.48 19.99
N GLN A 229 -14.62 10.20 19.45
CA GLN A 229 -15.71 10.76 20.25
C GLN A 229 -16.54 9.68 20.94
N ALA A 230 -16.84 8.57 20.25
CA ALA A 230 -17.60 7.47 20.84
C ALA A 230 -16.84 6.79 21.99
N ALA A 231 -15.53 6.57 21.82
CA ALA A 231 -14.67 6.02 22.86
C ALA A 231 -14.57 6.97 24.08
N ALA A 232 -14.39 8.27 23.84
CA ALA A 232 -14.37 9.27 24.91
C ALA A 232 -15.70 9.31 25.68
N GLN A 233 -16.84 9.26 24.97
CA GLN A 233 -18.17 9.23 25.59
C GLN A 233 -18.40 7.97 26.44
N GLN A 234 -17.94 6.81 25.98
CA GLN A 234 -18.03 5.56 26.74
C GLN A 234 -17.25 5.65 28.06
N THR A 235 -16.09 6.30 28.02
CA THR A 235 -15.23 6.54 29.19
C THR A 235 -15.89 7.48 30.18
N GLU A 236 -16.39 8.63 29.70
CA GLU A 236 -17.07 9.64 30.50
C GLU A 236 -18.34 9.07 31.14
N LEU A 237 -19.14 8.32 30.38
CA LEU A 237 -20.35 7.67 30.87
C LEU A 237 -20.04 6.68 32.00
N SER A 238 -19.00 5.85 31.82
CA SER A 238 -18.56 4.91 32.86
C SER A 238 -18.17 5.65 34.14
N SER A 239 -17.39 6.73 34.03
CA SER A 239 -17.02 7.56 35.18
C SER A 239 -18.23 8.21 35.85
N ASN A 240 -19.18 8.75 35.09
CA ASN A 240 -20.38 9.38 35.63
C ASN A 240 -21.29 8.38 36.34
N ILE A 241 -21.51 7.19 35.76
CA ILE A 241 -22.26 6.10 36.40
C ILE A 241 -21.59 5.70 37.73
N SER A 242 -20.26 5.75 37.82
CA SER A 242 -19.53 5.47 39.06
C SER A 242 -19.95 6.39 40.21
N HIS A 243 -19.92 7.69 39.94
CA HIS A 243 -20.21 8.71 40.94
C HIS A 243 -21.69 8.68 41.34
N GLU A 244 -22.58 8.48 40.36
CA GLU A 244 -24.02 8.40 40.58
C GLU A 244 -24.45 7.13 41.34
N LEU A 245 -23.69 6.02 41.26
CA LEU A 245 -23.97 4.80 42.01
C LEU A 245 -23.34 4.78 43.43
N ARG A 246 -22.16 5.38 43.63
CA ARG A 246 -21.55 5.49 44.97
C ARG A 246 -22.37 6.35 45.94
N SER A 247 -22.98 7.42 45.44
CA SER A 247 -23.80 8.34 46.23
C SER A 247 -25.01 7.66 46.93
N PRO A 248 -25.87 6.88 46.24
CA PRO A 248 -26.96 6.14 46.89
C PRO A 248 -26.45 5.01 47.79
N LEU A 249 -25.34 4.34 47.46
CA LEU A 249 -24.74 3.33 48.34
C LEU A 249 -24.27 3.94 49.67
N ALA A 250 -23.59 5.10 49.62
CA ALA A 250 -23.20 5.81 50.83
C ALA A 250 -24.41 6.19 51.69
N ARG A 251 -25.51 6.65 51.06
CA ARG A 251 -26.76 6.94 51.77
C ARG A 251 -27.40 5.68 52.37
N LEU A 252 -27.35 4.55 51.69
CA LEU A 252 -27.83 3.26 52.23
C LEU A 252 -27.02 2.85 53.47
N ARG A 253 -25.68 2.97 53.43
CA ARG A 253 -24.83 2.71 54.61
C ARG A 253 -25.19 3.62 55.79
N VAL A 254 -25.38 4.92 55.56
CA VAL A 254 -25.79 5.86 56.60
C VAL A 254 -27.17 5.51 57.18
N ALA A 255 -28.14 5.16 56.33
CA ALA A 255 -29.46 4.75 56.77
C ALA A 255 -29.43 3.43 57.58
N LEU A 256 -28.58 2.48 57.18
CA LEU A 256 -28.33 1.23 57.90
C LEU A 256 -27.73 1.50 59.29
N GLU A 257 -26.72 2.36 59.37
CA GLU A 257 -26.07 2.73 60.63
C GLU A 257 -27.05 3.43 61.59
N LEU A 258 -27.92 4.30 61.07
CA LEU A 258 -29.01 4.90 61.86
C LEU A 258 -30.03 3.85 62.33
N ALA A 259 -30.35 2.87 61.49
CA ALA A 259 -31.24 1.76 61.86
C ALA A 259 -30.61 0.86 62.93
N ARG A 260 -29.32 0.52 62.83
CA ARG A 260 -28.55 -0.22 63.87
C ARG A 260 -28.63 0.51 65.21
N ARG A 261 -28.43 1.83 65.23
CA ARG A 261 -28.51 2.63 66.47
C ARG A 261 -29.91 2.64 67.10
N GLN A 262 -30.96 2.53 66.30
CA GLN A 262 -32.34 2.65 66.78
C GLN A 262 -32.97 1.31 67.18
N ALA A 263 -32.65 0.23 66.45
CA ALA A 263 -33.22 -1.10 66.65
C ALA A 263 -32.26 -2.10 67.31
N GLY A 264 -30.98 -1.74 67.50
CA GLY A 264 -29.92 -2.64 67.97
C GLY A 264 -29.28 -3.45 66.84
N GLU A 265 -28.29 -4.28 67.19
CA GLU A 265 -27.63 -5.17 66.24
C GLU A 265 -28.59 -6.31 65.82
N LEU A 266 -29.01 -6.30 64.56
CA LEU A 266 -29.83 -7.36 63.97
C LEU A 266 -29.00 -8.09 62.89
N PRO A 267 -29.12 -9.42 62.76
CA PRO A 267 -28.40 -10.18 61.73
C PRO A 267 -28.78 -9.75 60.30
N GLU A 268 -29.97 -9.17 60.11
CA GLU A 268 -30.38 -8.56 58.85
C GLU A 268 -29.54 -7.33 58.49
N PHE A 269 -29.07 -6.56 59.48
CA PHE A 269 -28.25 -5.37 59.22
C PHE A 269 -26.86 -5.75 58.72
N GLU A 270 -26.20 -6.73 59.33
CA GLU A 270 -24.94 -7.26 58.79
C GLU A 270 -25.10 -7.80 57.37
N ARG A 271 -26.22 -8.48 57.10
CA ARG A 271 -26.49 -9.02 55.76
C ARG A 271 -26.67 -7.91 54.71
N ILE A 272 -27.34 -6.81 55.05
CA ILE A 272 -27.49 -5.66 54.16
C ILE A 272 -26.15 -4.93 53.99
N ASP A 273 -25.35 -4.82 55.05
CA ASP A 273 -24.03 -4.18 54.99
C ASP A 273 -23.10 -4.94 54.03
N HIS A 274 -23.01 -6.26 54.18
CA HIS A 274 -22.24 -7.12 53.29
C HIS A 274 -22.71 -7.03 51.84
N GLU A 275 -24.01 -6.98 51.58
CA GLU A 275 -24.51 -6.82 50.20
C GLU A 275 -24.20 -5.43 49.63
N THR A 276 -24.21 -4.39 50.49
CA THR A 276 -23.84 -3.02 50.10
C THR A 276 -22.35 -2.90 49.79
N GLU A 277 -21.48 -3.53 50.58
CA GLU A 277 -20.04 -3.67 50.28
C GLU A 277 -19.80 -4.45 48.99
N ARG A 278 -20.53 -5.55 48.79
CA ARG A 278 -20.43 -6.34 47.57
C ARG A 278 -20.82 -5.53 46.33
N LEU A 279 -21.88 -4.72 46.41
CA LEU A 279 -22.30 -3.82 45.33
C LEU A 279 -21.24 -2.76 45.04
N ASP A 280 -20.66 -2.15 46.08
CA ASP A 280 -19.59 -1.15 45.96
C ASP A 280 -18.35 -1.73 45.28
N GLN A 281 -17.94 -2.95 45.66
CA GLN A 281 -16.85 -3.70 45.02
C GLN A 281 -17.16 -4.04 43.56
N LEU A 282 -18.37 -4.52 43.25
CA LEU A 282 -18.81 -4.85 41.90
C LEU A 282 -18.80 -3.62 40.98
N ILE A 283 -19.32 -2.50 41.48
CA ILE A 283 -19.30 -1.22 40.77
C ILE A 283 -17.84 -0.82 40.52
N GLY A 284 -16.99 -0.83 41.54
CA GLY A 284 -15.55 -0.58 41.39
C GLY A 284 -14.91 -1.41 40.29
N GLN A 285 -15.17 -2.72 40.27
CA GLN A 285 -14.61 -3.64 39.28
C GLN A 285 -15.13 -3.41 37.85
N ILE A 286 -16.44 -3.15 37.67
CA ILE A 286 -17.00 -2.83 36.34
C ILE A 286 -16.36 -1.56 35.78
N LEU A 287 -16.14 -0.57 36.64
CA LEU A 287 -15.59 0.71 36.25
C LEU A 287 -14.10 0.64 35.93
N SER A 288 -13.33 -0.11 36.73
CA SER A 288 -11.94 -0.41 36.43
C SER A 288 -11.82 -1.13 35.09
N TYR A 289 -12.69 -2.11 34.84
CA TYR A 289 -12.77 -2.81 33.55
C TYR A 289 -13.06 -1.84 32.39
N ALA A 290 -14.08 -0.97 32.54
CA ALA A 290 -14.45 0.00 31.51
C ALA A 290 -13.40 1.10 31.27
N ARG A 291 -12.60 1.47 32.29
CA ARG A 291 -11.51 2.44 32.15
C ARG A 291 -10.31 1.87 31.39
N LEU A 292 -10.05 0.57 31.49
CA LEU A 292 -8.96 -0.07 30.73
C LEU A 292 -9.19 0.01 29.21
N ASP A 293 -10.45 0.06 28.74
CA ASP A 293 -10.77 0.31 27.33
C ASP A 293 -10.47 1.74 26.87
N ALA A 294 -10.32 2.67 27.81
CA ALA A 294 -10.08 4.09 27.56
C ALA A 294 -8.64 4.53 27.85
N ALA A 295 -7.83 3.63 28.42
CA ALA A 295 -6.52 3.93 28.98
C ALA A 295 -5.43 4.25 27.92
N ASP A 296 -5.77 4.29 26.63
CA ASP A 296 -4.92 4.87 25.58
C ASP A 296 -4.47 6.31 25.88
N ALA A 297 -5.13 7.00 26.83
CA ALA A 297 -4.80 8.36 27.24
C ALA A 297 -3.72 8.47 28.34
N GLU A 298 -3.42 7.39 29.09
CA GLU A 298 -2.34 7.42 30.09
C GLU A 298 -0.99 7.12 29.43
N ARG A 299 0.09 7.72 29.91
CA ARG A 299 1.42 7.53 29.30
C ARG A 299 2.14 6.42 30.05
N ALA A 300 2.53 5.36 29.36
CA ALA A 300 3.38 4.32 29.94
C ALA A 300 4.71 4.94 30.43
N LEU A 301 5.05 4.68 31.69
CA LEU A 301 6.25 5.21 32.34
C LEU A 301 7.25 4.07 32.61
N PRO A 302 8.57 4.32 32.53
CA PRO A 302 9.56 3.31 32.87
C PRO A 302 9.48 2.94 34.35
N GLU A 303 9.14 1.69 34.65
CA GLU A 303 9.02 1.16 36.01
C GLU A 303 9.81 -0.15 36.15
N SER A 304 10.37 -0.39 37.34
CA SER A 304 11.03 -1.66 37.68
C SER A 304 9.97 -2.73 37.97
N LEU A 305 9.89 -3.77 37.13
CA LEU A 305 8.90 -4.84 37.30
C LEU A 305 9.05 -5.56 38.64
N ALA A 306 10.28 -5.80 39.07
CA ALA A 306 10.54 -6.49 40.34
C ALA A 306 10.08 -5.66 41.55
N GLU A 307 10.29 -4.34 41.53
CA GLU A 307 9.85 -3.45 42.61
C GLU A 307 8.33 -3.34 42.66
N LEU A 308 7.68 -3.19 41.50
CA LEU A 308 6.23 -3.13 41.39
C LEU A 308 5.56 -4.44 41.88
N LEU A 309 6.10 -5.60 41.49
CA LEU A 309 5.60 -6.89 41.96
C LEU A 309 5.83 -7.08 43.47
N ALA A 310 6.97 -6.66 43.99
CA ALA A 310 7.26 -6.73 45.42
C ALA A 310 6.28 -5.87 46.24
N GLU A 311 5.99 -4.64 45.79
CA GLU A 311 4.99 -3.74 46.39
C GLU A 311 3.60 -4.39 46.42
N VAL A 312 3.16 -4.95 45.29
CA VAL A 312 1.86 -5.63 45.19
C VAL A 312 1.79 -6.86 46.11
N VAL A 313 2.84 -7.67 46.16
CA VAL A 313 2.91 -8.86 47.02
C VAL A 313 2.90 -8.47 48.50
N GLU A 314 3.59 -7.39 48.88
CA GLU A 314 3.57 -6.88 50.25
C GLU A 314 2.16 -6.41 50.66
N ASN A 315 1.47 -5.67 49.78
CA ASN A 315 0.10 -5.22 50.02
C ASN A 315 -0.87 -6.39 50.20
N VAL A 316 -0.81 -7.41 49.33
CA VAL A 316 -1.66 -8.60 49.44
C VAL A 316 -1.35 -9.39 50.72
N ASN A 317 -0.08 -9.54 51.08
CA ASN A 317 0.32 -10.20 52.32
C ASN A 317 -0.15 -9.44 53.58
N TYR A 318 -0.17 -8.11 53.53
CA TYR A 318 -0.70 -7.29 54.62
C TYR A 318 -2.20 -7.54 54.82
N GLU A 319 -2.99 -7.55 53.73
CA GLU A 319 -4.42 -7.86 53.77
C GLU A 319 -4.69 -9.27 54.32
N CYS A 320 -3.95 -10.27 53.85
CA CYS A 320 -4.09 -11.66 54.33
C CYS A 320 -3.85 -11.81 55.84
N ARG A 321 -3.01 -10.95 56.44
CA ARG A 321 -2.75 -10.94 57.89
C ARG A 321 -3.84 -10.21 58.69
N ALA A 322 -4.44 -9.17 58.10
CA ALA A 322 -5.44 -8.34 58.76
C ALA A 322 -6.81 -9.02 58.86
N ASP A 323 -7.18 -9.84 57.86
CA ASP A 323 -8.52 -10.42 57.72
C ASP A 323 -8.80 -11.66 58.61
N GLY A 324 -7.91 -11.97 59.56
CA GLY A 324 -8.16 -12.98 60.60
C GLY A 324 -8.31 -14.44 60.14
N GLY A 325 -8.24 -14.77 58.85
CA GLY A 325 -8.57 -16.13 58.40
C GLY A 325 -8.18 -16.45 56.96
N ASN A 326 -6.93 -16.90 56.78
CA ASN A 326 -6.63 -18.09 55.98
C ASN A 326 -5.15 -18.48 56.09
N GLY A 327 -4.27 -17.63 56.62
CA GLY A 327 -2.85 -17.97 56.85
C GLY A 327 -2.04 -18.22 55.57
N VAL A 328 -2.62 -17.92 54.40
CA VAL A 328 -1.96 -18.05 53.11
C VAL A 328 -0.85 -17.01 53.00
N GLN A 329 0.32 -17.42 52.52
CA GLN A 329 1.45 -16.53 52.28
C GLN A 329 1.75 -16.42 50.79
N VAL A 330 2.03 -15.21 50.34
CA VAL A 330 2.47 -14.95 48.96
C VAL A 330 3.99 -14.76 48.96
N GLU A 331 4.70 -15.62 48.24
CA GLU A 331 6.17 -15.58 48.13
C GLU A 331 6.59 -15.09 46.75
N PHE A 332 7.32 -13.96 46.71
CA PHE A 332 7.89 -13.43 45.47
C PHE A 332 9.32 -13.91 45.24
N HIS A 333 9.55 -14.45 44.06
CA HIS A 333 10.84 -14.93 43.59
C HIS A 333 11.16 -14.30 42.23
N GLY A 334 12.05 -13.32 42.21
CA GLY A 334 12.47 -12.68 40.96
C GLY A 334 13.74 -11.89 41.17
N SER A 335 14.76 -12.18 40.35
CA SER A 335 16.02 -11.45 40.34
C SER A 335 16.20 -10.59 39.09
N VAL A 336 15.16 -10.48 38.26
CA VAL A 336 15.20 -9.73 37.01
C VAL A 336 15.15 -8.24 37.30
N THR A 337 16.23 -7.53 36.99
CA THR A 337 16.30 -6.07 37.08
C THR A 337 15.93 -5.48 35.73
N ALA A 338 14.63 -5.45 35.43
CA ALA A 338 14.10 -4.92 34.17
C ALA A 338 13.25 -3.68 34.41
N THR A 339 13.54 -2.63 33.64
CA THR A 339 12.73 -1.41 33.60
C THR A 339 12.08 -1.31 32.23
N ILE A 340 10.76 -1.41 32.19
CA ILE A 340 9.97 -1.28 30.95
C ILE A 340 8.90 -0.21 31.09
N PRO A 341 8.50 0.46 30.00
CA PRO A 341 7.35 1.36 30.01
C PRO A 341 6.07 0.57 30.29
N VAL A 342 5.39 0.91 31.39
CA VAL A 342 4.12 0.28 31.81
C VAL A 342 3.10 1.33 32.21
N PHE A 343 1.82 0.97 32.10
CA PHE A 343 0.72 1.66 32.73
C PHE A 343 0.62 1.14 34.17
N ARG A 344 1.33 1.82 35.09
CA ARG A 344 1.56 1.35 36.47
C ARG A 344 0.29 0.84 37.14
N ASP A 345 -0.77 1.65 37.18
CA ASP A 345 -2.01 1.32 37.89
C ASP A 345 -2.74 0.12 37.26
N ALA A 346 -2.72 0.02 35.92
CA ALA A 346 -3.30 -1.11 35.20
C ALA A 346 -2.54 -2.42 35.50
N LEU A 347 -1.20 -2.38 35.47
CA LEU A 347 -0.38 -3.55 35.75
C LEU A 347 -0.49 -4.00 37.21
N MET A 348 -0.46 -3.05 38.16
CA MET A 348 -0.69 -3.34 39.57
C MET A 348 -2.06 -4.00 39.76
N SER A 349 -3.11 -3.42 39.19
CA SER A 349 -4.46 -4.00 39.27
C SER A 349 -4.53 -5.40 38.66
N ALA A 350 -3.82 -5.66 37.55
CA ALA A 350 -3.78 -6.98 36.94
C ALA A 350 -3.21 -8.03 37.90
N VAL A 351 -2.03 -7.74 38.46
CA VAL A 351 -1.32 -8.66 39.36
C VAL A 351 -2.10 -8.83 40.66
N GLU A 352 -2.63 -7.75 41.24
CA GLU A 352 -3.47 -7.81 42.44
C GLU A 352 -4.71 -8.71 42.22
N ASN A 353 -5.40 -8.58 41.09
CA ASN A 353 -6.56 -9.41 40.80
C ASN A 353 -6.19 -10.91 40.66
N VAL A 354 -5.05 -11.21 40.03
CA VAL A 354 -4.55 -12.59 39.92
C VAL A 354 -4.17 -13.14 41.29
N LEU A 355 -3.46 -12.38 42.12
CA LEU A 355 -3.04 -12.80 43.46
C LEU A 355 -4.21 -12.96 44.42
N ARG A 356 -5.18 -12.03 44.43
CA ARG A 356 -6.41 -12.16 45.21
C ARG A 356 -7.17 -13.42 44.82
N ASN A 357 -7.21 -13.75 43.53
CA ASN A 357 -7.84 -14.98 43.05
C ASN A 357 -7.07 -16.23 43.54
N ALA A 358 -5.75 -16.23 43.41
CA ALA A 358 -4.89 -17.32 43.89
C ALA A 358 -5.03 -17.55 45.40
N VAL A 359 -5.06 -16.49 46.21
CA VAL A 359 -5.26 -16.55 47.66
C VAL A 359 -6.66 -17.07 48.02
N ALA A 360 -7.70 -16.58 47.35
CA ALA A 360 -9.08 -16.98 47.63
C ALA A 360 -9.35 -18.46 47.33
N HIS A 361 -8.61 -19.05 46.38
CA HIS A 361 -8.74 -20.46 45.99
C HIS A 361 -7.69 -21.38 46.62
N SER A 362 -6.72 -20.83 47.37
CA SER A 362 -5.72 -21.62 48.10
C SER A 362 -6.28 -22.17 49.41
N PRO A 363 -5.84 -23.36 49.85
CA PRO A 363 -6.20 -23.92 51.14
C PRO A 363 -5.65 -23.08 52.29
N THR A 364 -6.29 -23.16 53.46
CA THR A 364 -5.83 -22.49 54.68
C THR A 364 -4.37 -22.90 55.01
N GLY A 365 -3.48 -21.93 55.15
CA GLY A 365 -2.05 -22.12 55.37
C GLY A 365 -1.22 -22.44 54.13
N GLY A 366 -1.85 -22.43 52.94
CA GLY A 366 -1.17 -22.66 51.66
C GLY A 366 -0.20 -21.54 51.26
N THR A 367 0.58 -21.77 50.22
CA THR A 367 1.54 -20.79 49.70
C THR A 367 1.27 -20.47 48.23
N VAL A 368 1.11 -19.19 47.91
CA VAL A 368 1.03 -18.69 46.53
C VAL A 368 2.42 -18.24 46.09
N LYS A 369 2.94 -18.79 45.00
CA LYS A 369 4.29 -18.49 44.50
C LYS A 369 4.21 -17.56 43.30
N VAL A 370 4.93 -16.45 43.37
CA VAL A 370 5.05 -15.49 42.28
C VAL A 370 6.47 -15.53 41.75
N GLN A 371 6.63 -15.81 40.46
CA GLN A 371 7.93 -15.86 39.79
C GLN A 371 8.01 -14.83 38.66
N LEU A 372 9.13 -14.12 38.57
CA LEU A 372 9.43 -13.20 37.46
C LEU A 372 10.69 -13.69 36.74
N ASP A 373 10.53 -14.04 35.46
CA ASP A 373 11.60 -14.53 34.59
C ASP A 373 11.67 -13.74 33.27
N GLU A 374 12.87 -13.61 32.70
CA GLU A 374 13.05 -13.11 31.33
C GLU A 374 12.91 -14.28 30.34
N LYS A 375 11.95 -14.19 29.41
CA LYS A 375 11.65 -15.27 28.46
C LYS A 375 11.04 -14.76 27.17
N ASP A 376 11.41 -15.40 26.05
CA ASP A 376 10.80 -15.16 24.72
C ASP A 376 10.80 -13.67 24.31
N ASN A 377 11.94 -12.98 24.46
CA ASN A 377 12.09 -11.52 24.22
C ASN A 377 11.14 -10.63 25.04
N GLY A 378 10.78 -11.08 26.24
CA GLY A 378 9.95 -10.32 27.17
C GLY A 378 10.12 -10.81 28.60
N TYR A 379 9.13 -10.49 29.42
CA TYR A 379 9.09 -10.79 30.85
C TYR A 379 7.86 -11.64 31.14
N GLN A 380 8.07 -12.77 31.82
CA GLN A 380 7.01 -13.69 32.21
C GLN A 380 6.81 -13.61 33.72
N ILE A 381 5.59 -13.33 34.15
CA ILE A 381 5.16 -13.38 35.55
C ILE A 381 4.30 -14.64 35.70
N THR A 382 4.72 -15.54 36.59
CA THR A 382 4.01 -16.79 36.86
C THR A 382 3.46 -16.73 38.28
N VAL A 383 2.16 -16.97 38.45
CA VAL A 383 1.50 -17.08 39.75
C VAL A 383 0.96 -18.49 39.90
N ASP A 384 1.49 -19.23 40.87
CA ASP A 384 1.08 -20.59 41.20
C ASP A 384 0.31 -20.61 42.51
N ASP A 385 -0.91 -21.16 42.50
CA ASP A 385 -1.67 -21.48 43.70
C ASP A 385 -1.67 -22.98 44.02
N GLU A 386 -2.08 -23.31 45.24
CA GLU A 386 -2.21 -24.69 45.76
C GLU A 386 -3.68 -25.10 45.87
N GLY A 387 -4.56 -24.52 45.04
CA GLY A 387 -6.00 -24.75 45.07
C GLY A 387 -6.43 -26.13 44.59
N ALA A 388 -7.66 -26.23 44.06
CA ALA A 388 -8.20 -27.46 43.44
C ALA A 388 -8.11 -27.45 41.90
N GLY A 389 -7.54 -26.39 41.33
CA GLY A 389 -7.41 -26.20 39.88
C GLY A 389 -8.75 -25.93 39.23
N VAL A 390 -8.80 -26.05 37.90
CA VAL A 390 -10.01 -25.80 37.10
C VAL A 390 -10.18 -26.91 36.08
N ALA A 391 -11.42 -27.33 35.79
CA ALA A 391 -11.66 -28.31 34.72
C ALA A 391 -11.11 -27.80 33.37
N GLU A 392 -10.43 -28.66 32.60
CA GLU A 392 -9.75 -28.30 31.34
C GLU A 392 -10.64 -27.51 30.37
N GLN A 393 -11.94 -27.85 30.33
CA GLN A 393 -12.94 -27.23 29.45
C GLN A 393 -13.31 -25.79 29.86
N GLU A 394 -13.02 -25.41 31.10
CA GLU A 394 -13.34 -24.10 31.67
C GLU A 394 -12.14 -23.14 31.66
N ILE A 395 -10.91 -23.63 31.46
CA ILE A 395 -9.66 -22.85 31.49
C ILE A 395 -9.74 -21.65 30.54
N ASP A 396 -10.13 -21.87 29.28
CA ASP A 396 -10.24 -20.81 28.26
C ASP A 396 -11.31 -19.75 28.59
N ASN A 397 -12.27 -20.09 29.46
CA ASN A 397 -13.35 -19.19 29.83
C ASN A 397 -13.04 -18.34 31.06
N LEU A 398 -11.98 -18.65 31.82
CA LEU A 398 -11.64 -17.95 33.07
C LEU A 398 -11.40 -16.45 32.89
N PHE A 399 -10.97 -16.02 31.70
CA PHE A 399 -10.69 -14.63 31.39
C PHE A 399 -11.91 -13.87 30.83
N LYS A 400 -13.07 -14.54 30.67
CA LYS A 400 -14.30 -13.89 30.19
C LYS A 400 -14.97 -13.08 31.30
N PRO A 401 -15.46 -11.87 31.03
CA PRO A 401 -16.18 -11.06 32.01
C PRO A 401 -17.37 -11.81 32.61
N PHE A 402 -17.53 -11.71 33.93
CA PHE A 402 -18.60 -12.35 34.72
C PHE A 402 -18.60 -13.88 34.70
N TYR A 403 -17.58 -14.52 34.13
CA TYR A 403 -17.47 -15.97 34.13
C TYR A 403 -16.99 -16.48 35.49
N ARG A 404 -17.61 -17.55 35.96
CA ARG A 404 -17.23 -18.26 37.20
C ARG A 404 -17.45 -19.75 36.99
N THR A 405 -16.52 -20.57 37.46
CA THR A 405 -16.66 -22.03 37.44
C THR A 405 -17.79 -22.47 38.36
N ARG A 406 -18.38 -23.64 38.08
CA ARG A 406 -19.49 -24.17 38.88
C ARG A 406 -19.08 -24.42 40.33
N ASP A 407 -17.86 -24.90 40.54
CA ASP A 407 -17.34 -25.18 41.88
C ASP A 407 -17.10 -23.88 42.67
N ALA A 408 -16.57 -22.83 42.01
CA ALA A 408 -16.39 -21.52 42.63
C ALA A 408 -17.73 -20.86 42.99
N GLN A 409 -18.80 -21.09 42.23
CA GLN A 409 -20.15 -20.60 42.57
C GLN A 409 -20.72 -21.24 43.84
N GLN A 410 -20.31 -22.47 44.16
CA GLN A 410 -20.75 -23.20 45.35
C GLN A 410 -19.89 -22.90 46.58
N GLN A 411 -18.59 -22.69 46.41
CA GLN A 411 -17.64 -22.48 47.51
C GLN A 411 -17.56 -21.03 48.02
N SER A 412 -17.75 -20.03 47.16
CA SER A 412 -17.68 -18.62 47.57
C SER A 412 -18.84 -17.80 47.00
N ARG A 413 -19.53 -17.03 47.85
CA ARG A 413 -20.50 -16.01 47.40
C ARG A 413 -19.82 -14.71 46.96
N ASN A 414 -18.57 -14.48 47.38
CA ASN A 414 -17.83 -13.25 47.13
C ASN A 414 -16.90 -13.45 45.93
N GLY A 415 -17.40 -13.10 44.74
CA GLY A 415 -16.65 -13.13 43.48
C GLY A 415 -17.55 -12.71 42.33
N SER A 416 -17.20 -11.64 41.64
CA SER A 416 -17.96 -11.10 40.49
C SER A 416 -17.65 -11.82 39.17
N GLY A 417 -16.52 -12.51 39.08
CA GLY A 417 -15.97 -13.03 37.82
C GLY A 417 -15.33 -11.94 36.95
N LEU A 418 -15.06 -10.75 37.48
CA LEU A 418 -14.40 -9.67 36.74
C LEU A 418 -12.88 -9.60 36.95
N GLY A 419 -12.35 -10.12 38.06
CA GLY A 419 -10.93 -9.95 38.41
C GLY A 419 -9.96 -10.44 37.33
N LEU A 420 -10.10 -11.71 36.89
CA LEU A 420 -9.25 -12.26 35.83
C LEU A 420 -9.49 -11.60 34.46
N ALA A 421 -10.70 -11.12 34.18
CA ALA A 421 -11.01 -10.36 32.96
C ALA A 421 -10.33 -8.98 32.97
N ILE A 422 -10.29 -8.29 34.12
CA ILE A 422 -9.54 -7.05 34.32
C ILE A 422 -8.05 -7.31 34.11
N ALA A 423 -7.51 -8.38 34.69
CA ALA A 423 -6.11 -8.76 34.50
C ALA A 423 -5.78 -9.05 33.04
N ALA A 424 -6.61 -9.82 32.34
CA ALA A 424 -6.45 -10.10 30.92
C ALA A 424 -6.42 -8.81 30.09
N ARG A 425 -7.36 -7.91 30.34
CA ARG A 425 -7.46 -6.65 29.61
C ARG A 425 -6.27 -5.72 29.87
N ALA A 426 -5.83 -5.64 31.12
CA ALA A 426 -4.65 -4.85 31.48
C ALA A 426 -3.37 -5.40 30.84
N ILE A 427 -3.22 -6.73 30.69
CA ILE A 427 -2.07 -7.31 29.99
C ILE A 427 -2.16 -7.08 28.47
N GLU A 428 -3.36 -7.17 27.88
CA GLU A 428 -3.58 -6.82 26.47
C GLU A 428 -3.22 -5.36 26.16
N LEU A 429 -3.53 -4.42 27.08
CA LEU A 429 -3.14 -3.01 26.97
C LEU A 429 -1.62 -2.84 26.86
N HIS A 430 -0.84 -3.76 27.44
CA HIS A 430 0.62 -3.79 27.33
C HIS A 430 1.11 -4.63 26.14
N HIS A 431 0.23 -5.01 25.21
CA HIS A 431 0.52 -5.93 24.11
C HIS A 431 1.05 -7.30 24.55
N GLY A 432 0.72 -7.69 25.79
CA GLY A 432 1.09 -8.95 26.40
C GLY A 432 0.10 -10.07 26.12
N SER A 433 0.29 -11.20 26.81
CA SER A 433 -0.67 -12.30 26.83
C SER A 433 -0.83 -12.89 28.23
N ILE A 434 -2.04 -13.40 28.52
CA ILE A 434 -2.35 -14.10 29.77
C ILE A 434 -2.84 -15.51 29.44
N ARG A 435 -2.47 -16.50 30.25
CA ARG A 435 -2.97 -17.88 30.13
C ARG A 435 -3.07 -18.56 31.48
N ALA A 436 -3.95 -19.55 31.56
CA ALA A 436 -4.14 -20.39 32.74
C ALA A 436 -3.75 -21.84 32.40
N LEU A 437 -3.13 -22.53 33.35
CA LEU A 437 -2.67 -23.91 33.23
C LEU A 437 -2.91 -24.61 34.58
N ASN A 438 -3.40 -25.86 34.58
CA ASN A 438 -3.41 -26.64 35.82
C ASN A 438 -2.00 -27.11 36.19
N THR A 439 -1.70 -27.18 37.49
CA THR A 439 -0.44 -27.73 38.00
C THR A 439 -0.59 -29.21 38.35
N GLU A 440 0.52 -29.96 38.33
CA GLU A 440 0.53 -31.42 38.58
C GLU A 440 0.03 -31.82 39.99
N GLY A 441 -0.03 -30.86 40.92
CA GLY A 441 -0.46 -31.04 42.32
C GLY A 441 -1.87 -30.55 42.64
N ALA A 442 -2.72 -30.34 41.62
CA ALA A 442 -4.09 -29.82 41.69
C ALA A 442 -4.26 -28.30 41.91
N GLY A 443 -3.25 -27.46 41.66
CA GLY A 443 -3.40 -26.00 41.68
C GLY A 443 -3.63 -25.37 40.31
N LEU A 444 -3.78 -24.04 40.26
CA LEU A 444 -3.83 -23.26 39.04
C LEU A 444 -2.59 -22.36 38.90
N ARG A 445 -2.02 -22.36 37.70
CA ARG A 445 -0.93 -21.49 37.27
C ARG A 445 -1.47 -20.44 36.32
N ILE A 446 -1.35 -19.17 36.69
CA ILE A 446 -1.60 -18.04 35.79
C ILE A 446 -0.25 -17.52 35.28
N VAL A 447 -0.12 -17.41 33.96
CA VAL A 447 1.09 -16.89 33.31
C VAL A 447 0.73 -15.60 32.58
N LEU A 448 1.34 -14.50 33.01
CA LEU A 448 1.31 -13.20 32.34
C LEU A 448 2.61 -13.04 31.57
N TRP A 449 2.55 -12.63 30.31
CA TRP A 449 3.72 -12.32 29.49
C TRP A 449 3.62 -10.89 28.99
N LEU A 450 4.70 -10.13 29.13
CA LEU A 450 4.84 -8.75 28.67
C LEU A 450 6.02 -8.67 27.69
N PRO A 451 5.86 -8.03 26.51
CA PRO A 451 6.96 -7.85 25.58
C PRO A 451 8.03 -6.90 26.14
N ASP A 452 9.30 -7.09 25.77
CA ASP A 452 10.34 -6.09 25.99
C ASP A 452 10.35 -5.09 24.80
N PRO A 453 9.88 -3.85 24.98
CA PRO A 453 9.83 -2.87 23.89
C PRO A 453 11.20 -2.47 23.35
N ALA A 454 12.31 -2.80 24.03
CA ALA A 454 13.65 -2.61 23.50
C ALA A 454 14.08 -3.71 22.49
N ARG A 455 13.34 -4.83 22.41
CA ARG A 455 13.69 -6.01 21.61
C ARG A 455 12.66 -6.38 20.52
N THR A 456 11.49 -5.74 20.53
CA THR A 456 10.45 -5.79 19.48
C THR A 456 10.59 -4.63 18.53
#